data_AF-A0A8T5RWH5-F1
#
_entry.id   AF-A0A8T5RWH5-F1
#
_cell.length_a   1.000
_cell.length_b   1.000
_cell.length_c   1.000
_cell.angle_alpha   90.00
_cell.angle_beta   90.00
_cell.angle_gamma   90.00
#
_symmetry.space_group_name_H-M   'P 1'
#
loop_
_entity.id
_entity.type
_entity.pdbx_description
1 polymer ?
#
loop_
_entity_poly.entity_id
_entity_poly.type
_entity_poly.pdbx_seq_one_letter_code
_entity_poly.pdbx_strand_id
1 'polypeptide(L)'
;MIKWDEVLGGNIYMKFPENLEIPDNVVQQIQISHNFVESYITIEEKDWTSISYYNENKEIIIVLVLDKYDDSSDYTVILDEFKKELELELKDSKLKEHLERIYKLSLNVFRTRDEVIGKLSNEVAQLKTQEYDLKRRFEKIAESNHLKVKSKIQFLLAINNEMEYKELRNSINTSKNWLDDVLKTLYKNKVVGYNSERDSYFLNI
;
A
#
# COMPACT_ATOMS: atom_id res chain seq x y z
N MET A 1 11.65 3.74 -26.91
CA MET A 1 12.96 3.08 -27.14
C MET A 1 13.88 4.04 -27.87
N ILE A 2 15.09 4.18 -27.35
CA ILE A 2 16.15 5.02 -27.90
C ILE A 2 17.25 4.08 -28.40
N LYS A 3 17.76 4.30 -29.60
CA LYS A 3 18.88 3.54 -30.17
C LYS A 3 20.05 4.49 -30.44
N TRP A 4 21.27 4.02 -30.22
CA TRP A 4 22.46 4.81 -30.51
C TRP A 4 22.66 5.03 -32.03
N ASP A 5 22.96 6.28 -32.42
CA ASP A 5 23.43 6.68 -33.75
C ASP A 5 24.80 7.35 -33.60
N GLU A 6 25.79 6.86 -34.34
CA GLU A 6 27.18 7.34 -34.26
C GLU A 6 27.35 8.84 -34.59
N VAL A 7 26.38 9.45 -35.30
CA VAL A 7 26.47 10.83 -35.79
C VAL A 7 25.66 11.82 -34.95
N LEU A 8 24.52 11.38 -34.39
CA LEU A 8 23.55 12.26 -33.71
C LEU A 8 23.39 11.97 -32.21
N GLY A 9 23.99 10.88 -31.69
CA GLY A 9 23.71 10.37 -30.35
C GLY A 9 22.50 9.44 -30.36
N GLY A 10 21.84 9.22 -29.21
CA GLY A 10 20.69 8.33 -29.20
C GLY A 10 19.44 8.97 -29.82
N ASN A 11 18.85 8.28 -30.79
CA ASN A 11 17.65 8.68 -31.50
C ASN A 11 16.45 7.86 -31.02
N ILE A 12 15.26 8.47 -31.01
CA ILE A 12 14.01 7.75 -30.73
C ILE A 12 13.76 6.79 -31.89
N TYR A 13 13.97 5.50 -31.62
CA TYR A 13 13.83 4.44 -32.60
C TYR A 13 12.38 3.95 -32.72
N MET A 14 11.72 3.81 -31.56
CA MET A 14 10.31 3.43 -31.49
C MET A 14 9.65 4.14 -30.30
N LYS A 15 8.43 4.63 -30.48
CA LYS A 15 7.61 5.17 -29.40
C LYS A 15 6.18 4.66 -29.47
N PHE A 16 5.57 4.56 -28.29
CA PHE A 16 4.15 4.32 -28.12
C PHE A 16 3.68 5.12 -26.90
N PRO A 17 2.54 5.85 -26.99
CA PRO A 17 1.78 6.11 -28.21
C PRO A 17 2.55 7.02 -29.20
N GLU A 18 2.16 7.02 -30.47
CA GLU A 18 2.87 7.76 -31.53
C GLU A 18 2.88 9.28 -31.34
N ASN A 19 1.85 9.81 -30.70
CA ASN A 19 1.74 11.22 -30.38
C ASN A 19 2.46 11.61 -29.07
N LEU A 20 3.20 10.69 -28.45
CA LEU A 20 4.00 11.01 -27.26
C LEU A 20 5.09 12.01 -27.66
N GLU A 21 5.04 13.18 -27.02
CA GLU A 21 6.08 14.21 -27.09
C GLU A 21 7.16 13.88 -26.07
N ILE A 22 8.40 13.75 -26.53
CA ILE A 22 9.56 13.44 -25.70
C ILE A 22 10.56 14.59 -25.90
N PRO A 23 10.83 15.40 -24.87
CA PRO A 23 11.78 16.50 -24.99
C PRO A 23 13.20 15.99 -25.28
N ASP A 24 13.94 16.67 -26.16
CA ASP A 24 15.31 16.26 -26.54
C ASP A 24 16.28 16.24 -25.34
N ASN A 25 16.10 17.17 -24.39
CA ASN A 25 16.91 17.23 -23.17
C ASN A 25 16.72 15.98 -22.29
N VAL A 26 15.50 15.43 -22.24
CA VAL A 26 15.21 14.18 -21.52
C VAL A 26 15.93 13.01 -22.18
N VAL A 27 15.88 12.93 -23.51
CA VAL A 27 16.56 11.89 -24.29
C VAL A 27 18.07 11.91 -24.02
N GLN A 28 18.68 13.09 -24.02
CA GLN A 28 20.10 13.26 -23.69
C GLN A 28 20.42 12.89 -22.24
N GLN A 29 19.60 13.30 -21.28
CA GLN A 29 19.78 12.98 -19.87
C GLN A 29 19.77 11.46 -19.65
N ILE A 30 18.76 10.76 -20.18
CA ILE A 30 18.64 9.29 -20.11
C ILE A 30 19.90 8.61 -20.65
N GLN A 31 20.42 9.08 -21.78
CA GLN A 31 21.64 8.52 -22.39
C GLN A 31 22.86 8.70 -21.48
N ILE A 32 23.08 9.92 -21.00
CA ILE A 32 24.20 10.25 -20.11
C ILE A 32 24.13 9.41 -18.85
N SER A 33 22.92 9.21 -18.30
CA SER A 33 22.74 8.47 -17.06
C SER A 33 23.13 6.99 -17.18
N HIS A 34 22.81 6.31 -18.29
CA HIS A 34 23.14 4.89 -18.45
C HIS A 34 24.63 4.64 -18.69
N ASN A 35 25.37 5.60 -19.25
CA ASN A 35 26.82 5.54 -19.47
C ASN A 35 27.30 4.21 -20.08
N PHE A 36 26.51 3.64 -21.02
CA PHE A 36 26.77 2.36 -21.68
C PHE A 36 26.90 1.14 -20.76
N VAL A 37 26.32 1.20 -19.55
CA VAL A 37 26.27 0.06 -18.61
C VAL A 37 24.84 -0.38 -18.39
N GLU A 38 24.60 -1.69 -18.45
CA GLU A 38 23.32 -2.33 -18.19
C GLU A 38 22.84 -1.97 -16.78
N SER A 39 21.78 -1.16 -16.73
CA SER A 39 21.32 -0.54 -15.49
C SER A 39 19.87 -0.12 -15.60
N TYR A 40 19.19 -0.08 -14.45
CA TYR A 40 17.91 0.58 -14.27
C TYR A 40 18.13 2.00 -13.77
N ILE A 41 17.48 2.97 -14.41
CA ILE A 41 17.60 4.37 -14.04
C ILE A 41 16.22 4.99 -13.96
N THR A 42 15.95 5.65 -12.84
CA THR A 42 14.75 6.46 -12.64
C THR A 42 15.12 7.93 -12.76
N ILE A 43 14.32 8.68 -13.51
CA ILE A 43 14.41 10.13 -13.63
C ILE A 43 13.10 10.74 -13.17
N GLU A 44 13.19 11.67 -12.23
CA GLU A 44 12.08 12.41 -11.65
C GLU A 44 12.34 13.91 -11.79
N GLU A 45 11.70 14.51 -12.79
CA GLU A 45 11.68 15.95 -13.04
C GLU A 45 10.26 16.49 -12.83
N LYS A 46 10.13 17.82 -12.78
CA LYS A 46 8.84 18.49 -12.47
C LYS A 46 7.67 18.03 -13.36
N ASP A 47 7.95 17.85 -14.65
CA ASP A 47 6.98 17.52 -15.70
C ASP A 47 7.34 16.22 -16.43
N TRP A 48 8.26 15.41 -15.88
CA TRP A 48 8.67 14.14 -16.49
C TRP A 48 9.09 13.13 -15.44
N THR A 49 8.43 11.98 -15.41
CA THR A 49 8.82 10.83 -14.61
C THR A 49 9.02 9.64 -15.53
N SER A 50 10.15 8.96 -15.44
CA SER A 50 10.40 7.76 -16.24
C SER A 50 11.33 6.79 -15.55
N ILE A 51 11.14 5.51 -15.87
CA ILE A 51 12.13 4.47 -15.61
C ILE A 51 12.67 3.94 -16.95
N SER A 52 13.96 3.72 -17.01
CA SER A 52 14.64 3.22 -18.20
C SER A 52 15.60 2.09 -17.90
N TYR A 53 15.83 1.27 -18.92
CA TYR A 53 16.76 0.16 -18.89
C TYR A 53 17.60 0.15 -20.17
N TYR A 54 18.92 0.04 -20.02
CA TYR A 54 19.84 -0.07 -21.14
C TYR A 54 20.22 -1.53 -21.41
N ASN A 55 20.02 -1.98 -22.64
CA ASN A 55 20.48 -3.27 -23.13
C ASN A 55 21.81 -3.08 -23.88
N GLU A 56 22.92 -3.50 -23.27
CA GLU A 56 24.26 -3.41 -23.85
C GLU A 56 24.38 -4.16 -25.18
N ASN A 57 23.81 -5.38 -25.26
CA ASN A 57 23.96 -6.26 -26.42
C ASN A 57 23.32 -5.70 -27.70
N LYS A 58 22.23 -4.95 -27.55
CA LYS A 58 21.48 -4.36 -28.67
C LYS A 58 21.73 -2.87 -28.82
N GLU A 59 22.47 -2.25 -27.89
CA GLU A 59 22.70 -0.80 -27.80
C GLU A 59 21.40 0.01 -27.82
N ILE A 60 20.42 -0.45 -27.04
CA ILE A 60 19.07 0.12 -26.99
C ILE A 60 18.70 0.46 -25.55
N ILE A 61 18.13 1.64 -25.35
CA ILE A 61 17.50 2.05 -24.10
C ILE A 61 15.97 1.90 -24.24
N ILE A 62 15.37 1.11 -23.37
CA ILE A 62 13.93 1.05 -23.19
C ILE A 62 13.54 2.08 -22.14
N VAL A 63 12.52 2.88 -22.43
CA VAL A 63 12.04 3.94 -21.53
C VAL A 63 10.54 3.77 -21.35
N LEU A 64 10.10 3.72 -20.10
CA LEU A 64 8.71 3.80 -19.68
C LEU A 64 8.47 5.16 -19.04
N VAL A 65 7.56 5.93 -19.62
CA VAL A 65 7.07 7.18 -19.02
C VAL A 65 5.99 6.83 -18.01
N LEU A 66 6.10 7.38 -16.82
CA LEU A 66 5.25 7.09 -15.67
C LEU A 66 4.40 8.32 -15.32
N ASP A 67 3.27 8.09 -14.66
CA ASP A 67 2.53 9.19 -14.04
C ASP A 67 3.28 9.70 -12.80
N LYS A 68 3.07 10.96 -12.44
CA LYS A 68 3.80 11.65 -11.35
C LYS A 68 3.74 10.94 -9.98
N TYR A 69 2.72 10.13 -9.76
CA TYR A 69 2.48 9.45 -8.49
C TYR A 69 2.78 7.95 -8.54
N ASP A 70 3.25 7.46 -9.68
CA ASP A 70 3.59 6.05 -9.85
C ASP A 70 4.93 5.74 -9.19
N ASP A 71 5.00 4.60 -8.49
CA ASP A 71 6.25 4.09 -7.96
C ASP A 71 7.05 3.40 -9.07
N SER A 72 8.17 3.99 -9.47
CA SER A 72 9.02 3.44 -10.55
C SER A 72 9.45 1.99 -10.32
N SER A 73 9.58 1.55 -9.06
CA SER A 73 9.99 0.19 -8.73
C SER A 73 8.99 -0.87 -9.20
N ASP A 74 7.70 -0.55 -9.22
CA ASP A 74 6.64 -1.46 -9.69
C ASP A 74 6.75 -1.75 -11.19
N TYR A 75 7.37 -0.85 -11.94
CA TYR A 75 7.49 -0.93 -13.40
C TYR A 75 8.73 -1.69 -13.88
N THR A 76 9.65 -2.04 -12.96
CA THR A 76 10.83 -2.87 -13.26
C THR A 76 10.44 -4.21 -13.86
N VAL A 77 9.36 -4.83 -13.36
CA VAL A 77 8.82 -6.10 -13.88
C VAL A 77 8.41 -5.98 -15.35
N ILE A 78 7.87 -4.84 -15.77
CA ILE A 78 7.52 -4.61 -17.19
C ILE A 78 8.79 -4.50 -18.04
N LEU A 79 9.80 -3.78 -17.54
CA LEU A 79 11.08 -3.64 -18.25
C LEU A 79 11.79 -4.98 -18.39
N ASP A 80 11.73 -5.86 -17.39
CA ASP A 80 12.25 -7.24 -17.48
C ASP A 80 11.54 -8.05 -18.58
N GLU A 81 10.23 -7.92 -18.73
CA GLU A 81 9.49 -8.57 -19.82
C GLU A 81 9.87 -7.99 -21.20
N PHE A 82 10.04 -6.67 -21.30
CA PHE A 82 10.55 -6.06 -22.52
C PHE A 82 11.97 -6.50 -22.86
N LYS A 83 12.84 -6.66 -21.87
CA LYS A 83 14.19 -7.20 -22.04
C LYS A 83 14.14 -8.57 -22.69
N LYS A 84 13.30 -9.49 -22.19
CA LYS A 84 13.14 -10.83 -22.76
C LYS A 84 12.67 -10.79 -24.21
N GLU A 85 11.72 -9.91 -24.54
CA GLU A 85 11.25 -9.76 -25.93
C GLU A 85 12.33 -9.18 -26.86
N LEU A 86 13.21 -8.30 -26.38
CA LEU A 86 14.34 -7.78 -27.18
C LEU A 86 15.40 -8.83 -27.50
N GLU A 87 15.51 -9.88 -26.69
CA GLU A 87 16.40 -11.00 -26.95
C GLU A 87 15.85 -11.93 -28.05
N LEU A 88 14.53 -11.91 -28.28
CA LEU A 88 13.93 -12.61 -29.41
C LEU A 88 14.31 -11.87 -30.70
N GLU A 89 14.95 -12.55 -31.65
CA GLU A 89 15.33 -12.00 -32.97
C GLU A 89 14.10 -11.76 -33.88
N LEU A 90 13.17 -10.93 -33.41
CA LEU A 90 11.96 -10.54 -34.10
C LEU A 90 12.24 -9.41 -35.08
N LYS A 91 11.45 -9.35 -36.16
CA LYS A 91 11.43 -8.18 -37.05
C LYS A 91 10.83 -6.98 -36.31
N ASP A 92 11.32 -5.78 -36.60
CA ASP A 92 10.97 -4.51 -35.95
C ASP A 92 9.46 -4.28 -35.78
N SER A 93 8.67 -4.57 -36.83
CA SER A 93 7.21 -4.41 -36.76
C SER A 93 6.54 -5.35 -35.75
N LYS A 94 7.00 -6.60 -35.67
CA LYS A 94 6.48 -7.59 -34.72
C LYS A 94 6.93 -7.28 -33.30
N LEU A 95 8.19 -6.87 -33.14
CA LEU A 95 8.72 -6.45 -31.85
C LEU A 95 7.88 -5.31 -31.28
N LYS A 96 7.57 -4.30 -32.09
CA LYS A 96 6.71 -3.19 -31.68
C LYS A 96 5.33 -3.64 -31.23
N GLU A 97 4.66 -4.49 -32.02
CA GLU A 97 3.34 -5.04 -31.65
C GLU A 97 3.38 -5.81 -30.33
N HIS A 98 4.43 -6.60 -30.10
CA HIS A 98 4.62 -7.36 -28.87
C HIS A 98 4.81 -6.43 -27.65
N LEU A 99 5.72 -5.45 -27.76
CA LEU A 99 5.99 -4.49 -26.70
C LEU A 99 4.73 -3.66 -26.36
N GLU A 100 3.99 -3.22 -27.38
CA GLU A 100 2.71 -2.53 -27.19
C GLU A 100 1.68 -3.40 -26.46
N ARG A 101 1.59 -4.69 -26.82
CA ARG A 101 0.66 -5.63 -26.19
C ARG A 101 1.01 -5.83 -24.72
N ILE A 102 2.27 -6.05 -24.40
CA ILE A 102 2.75 -6.21 -23.02
C ILE A 102 2.45 -4.93 -22.23
N TYR A 103 2.76 -3.76 -22.77
CA TYR A 103 2.47 -2.48 -22.13
C TYR A 103 0.98 -2.32 -21.79
N LYS A 104 0.09 -2.57 -22.76
CA LYS A 104 -1.38 -2.48 -22.57
C LYS A 104 -1.90 -3.47 -21.53
N LEU A 105 -1.37 -4.70 -21.52
CA LEU A 105 -1.74 -5.71 -20.53
C LEU A 105 -1.30 -5.29 -19.13
N SER A 106 -0.06 -4.85 -18.98
CA SER A 106 0.47 -4.37 -17.70
C SER A 106 -0.36 -3.20 -17.17
N LEU A 107 -0.68 -2.21 -18.01
CA LEU A 107 -1.50 -1.05 -17.63
C LEU A 107 -2.88 -1.47 -17.09
N ASN A 108 -3.52 -2.47 -17.69
CA ASN A 108 -4.80 -2.99 -17.21
C ASN A 108 -4.68 -3.67 -15.84
N VAL A 109 -3.57 -4.40 -15.59
CA VAL A 109 -3.30 -5.03 -14.30
C VAL A 109 -3.08 -3.97 -13.22
N PHE A 110 -2.31 -2.92 -13.49
CA PHE A 110 -2.09 -1.81 -12.55
C PHE A 110 -3.39 -1.09 -12.20
N ARG A 111 -4.19 -0.70 -13.22
CA ARG A 111 -5.51 -0.08 -12.99
C ARG A 111 -6.44 -0.95 -12.15
N THR A 112 -6.43 -2.27 -12.38
CA THR A 112 -7.22 -3.21 -11.58
C THR A 112 -6.76 -3.25 -10.13
N ARG A 113 -5.44 -3.20 -9.87
CA ARG A 113 -4.89 -3.12 -8.51
C ARG A 113 -5.33 -1.83 -7.82
N ASP A 114 -5.27 -0.68 -8.50
CA ASP A 114 -5.67 0.60 -7.93
C ASP A 114 -7.16 0.65 -7.58
N GLU A 115 -8.02 0.12 -8.45
CA GLU A 115 -9.45 0.00 -8.16
C GLU A 115 -9.73 -0.88 -6.92
N VAL A 116 -9.00 -1.99 -6.78
CA VAL A 116 -9.11 -2.88 -5.62
C VAL A 116 -8.61 -2.18 -4.36
N ILE A 117 -7.46 -1.50 -4.41
CA ILE A 117 -6.91 -0.73 -3.28
C ILE A 117 -7.88 0.39 -2.87
N GLY A 118 -8.48 1.09 -3.82
CA GLY A 118 -9.49 2.11 -3.57
C GLY A 118 -10.73 1.54 -2.87
N LYS A 119 -11.25 0.39 -3.32
CA LYS A 119 -12.37 -0.30 -2.66
C LYS A 119 -12.02 -0.72 -1.23
N LEU A 120 -10.86 -1.33 -1.03
CA LEU A 120 -10.39 -1.74 0.29
C LEU A 120 -10.22 -0.54 1.23
N SER A 121 -9.70 0.57 0.73
CA SER A 121 -9.54 1.80 1.51
C SER A 121 -10.88 2.37 1.96
N ASN A 122 -11.89 2.36 1.09
CA ASN A 122 -13.25 2.78 1.40
C ASN A 122 -13.92 1.84 2.41
N GLU A 123 -13.78 0.53 2.26
CA GLU A 123 -14.27 -0.46 3.22
C GLU A 123 -13.63 -0.26 4.60
N VAL A 124 -12.31 -0.04 4.66
CA VAL A 124 -11.60 0.26 5.91
C VAL A 124 -12.12 1.55 6.54
N ALA A 125 -12.34 2.60 5.76
CA ALA A 125 -12.91 3.85 6.27
C ALA A 125 -14.33 3.67 6.83
N GLN A 126 -15.16 2.87 6.14
CA GLN A 126 -16.50 2.52 6.60
C GLN A 126 -16.46 1.71 7.91
N LEU A 127 -15.59 0.70 7.99
CA LEU A 127 -15.40 -0.12 9.19
C LEU A 127 -14.92 0.72 10.38
N LYS A 128 -13.98 1.64 10.17
CA LYS A 128 -13.52 2.58 11.22
C LYS A 128 -14.66 3.49 11.71
N THR A 129 -15.50 3.95 10.81
CA THR A 129 -16.67 4.77 11.16
C THR A 129 -17.66 3.95 11.98
N GLN A 130 -17.93 2.70 11.57
CA GLN A 130 -18.79 1.78 12.33
C GLN A 130 -18.22 1.46 13.71
N GLU A 131 -16.91 1.20 13.81
CA GLU A 131 -16.21 0.98 15.07
C GLU A 131 -16.37 2.19 16.00
N TYR A 132 -16.16 3.41 15.48
CA TYR A 132 -16.33 4.64 16.23
C TYR A 132 -17.77 4.81 16.74
N ASP A 133 -18.76 4.61 15.88
CA ASP A 133 -20.18 4.70 16.24
C ASP A 133 -20.56 3.67 17.31
N LEU A 134 -20.04 2.45 17.20
CA LEU A 134 -20.24 1.40 18.21
C LEU A 134 -19.61 1.80 19.54
N LYS A 135 -18.35 2.25 19.55
CA LYS A 135 -17.67 2.73 20.76
C LYS A 135 -18.46 3.84 21.45
N ARG A 136 -18.89 4.86 20.70
CA ARG A 136 -19.76 5.95 21.19
C ARG A 136 -21.07 5.45 21.82
N ARG A 137 -21.75 4.50 21.17
CA ARG A 137 -22.99 3.91 21.70
C ARG A 137 -22.73 3.13 22.98
N PHE A 138 -21.65 2.37 23.04
CA PHE A 138 -21.27 1.59 24.20
C PHE A 138 -20.83 2.45 25.38
N GLU A 139 -20.06 3.52 25.17
CA GLU A 139 -19.70 4.52 26.18
C GLU A 139 -20.95 5.14 26.81
N LYS A 140 -21.89 5.60 25.98
CA LYS A 140 -23.18 6.16 26.46
C LYS A 140 -23.97 5.17 27.32
N ILE A 141 -23.94 3.88 26.96
CA ILE A 141 -24.59 2.82 27.73
C ILE A 141 -23.85 2.57 29.07
N ALA A 142 -22.52 2.55 29.06
CA ALA A 142 -21.69 2.35 30.26
C ALA A 142 -21.83 3.50 31.27
N GLU A 143 -21.93 4.73 30.79
CA GLU A 143 -22.19 5.94 31.59
C GLU A 143 -23.61 5.94 32.19
N SER A 144 -24.56 5.25 31.57
CA SER A 144 -25.94 5.19 32.07
C SER A 144 -26.03 4.49 33.44
N ASN A 145 -26.98 4.91 34.27
CA ASN A 145 -27.23 4.30 35.58
C ASN A 145 -28.05 2.99 35.51
N HIS A 146 -28.37 2.52 34.31
CA HIS A 146 -29.23 1.34 34.12
C HIS A 146 -28.48 0.01 34.18
N LEU A 147 -27.15 0.03 34.04
CA LEU A 147 -26.33 -1.18 34.08
C LEU A 147 -25.85 -1.52 35.50
N LYS A 148 -25.96 -2.80 35.85
CA LYS A 148 -25.30 -3.37 37.04
C LYS A 148 -23.77 -3.35 36.86
N VAL A 149 -23.03 -3.28 37.96
CA VAL A 149 -21.55 -3.26 37.99
C VAL A 149 -20.93 -4.37 37.12
N LYS A 150 -21.45 -5.61 37.21
CA LYS A 150 -21.01 -6.75 36.39
C LYS A 150 -21.10 -6.46 34.89
N SER A 151 -22.23 -5.91 34.45
CA SER A 151 -22.44 -5.55 33.04
C SER A 151 -21.54 -4.39 32.64
N LYS A 152 -21.38 -3.37 33.49
CA LYS A 152 -20.46 -2.25 33.19
C LYS A 152 -19.03 -2.72 32.95
N ILE A 153 -18.50 -3.64 33.78
CA ILE A 153 -17.17 -4.22 33.57
C ILE A 153 -17.08 -4.93 32.21
N GLN A 154 -18.06 -5.78 31.88
CA GLN A 154 -18.05 -6.50 30.60
C GLN A 154 -18.12 -5.56 29.39
N PHE A 155 -18.94 -4.51 29.48
CA PHE A 155 -19.04 -3.49 28.43
C PHE A 155 -17.74 -2.70 28.28
N LEU A 156 -17.14 -2.27 29.38
CA LEU A 156 -15.87 -1.55 29.37
C LEU A 156 -14.75 -2.41 28.77
N LEU A 157 -14.69 -3.70 29.10
CA LEU A 157 -13.72 -4.65 28.54
C LEU A 157 -14.07 -5.12 27.11
N ALA A 158 -15.30 -4.89 26.63
CA ALA A 158 -15.68 -5.15 25.24
C ALA A 158 -15.26 -4.00 24.32
N ILE A 159 -15.26 -2.77 24.85
CA ILE A 159 -14.78 -1.57 24.15
C ILE A 159 -13.25 -1.51 24.19
N ASN A 160 -12.69 -1.83 25.35
CA ASN A 160 -11.26 -1.78 25.62
C ASN A 160 -10.75 -3.21 25.77
N ASN A 161 -9.92 -3.67 24.82
CA ASN A 161 -9.39 -5.04 24.81
C ASN A 161 -8.80 -5.47 26.17
N GLU A 162 -8.21 -4.53 26.89
CA GLU A 162 -7.61 -4.71 28.21
C GLU A 162 -7.77 -3.40 29.00
N MET A 163 -8.01 -3.49 30.32
CA MET A 163 -8.05 -2.32 31.22
C MET A 163 -7.37 -2.62 32.54
N GLU A 164 -6.63 -1.66 33.07
CA GLU A 164 -6.00 -1.77 34.39
C GLU A 164 -7.05 -1.72 35.51
N TYR A 165 -6.76 -2.35 36.65
CA TYR A 165 -7.63 -2.29 37.83
C TYR A 165 -7.97 -0.84 38.24
N LYS A 166 -6.97 0.06 38.17
CA LYS A 166 -7.12 1.48 38.50
C LYS A 166 -8.10 2.18 37.55
N GLU A 167 -8.07 1.86 36.26
CA GLU A 167 -8.96 2.43 35.26
C GLU A 167 -10.39 1.95 35.45
N LEU A 168 -10.59 0.65 35.72
CA LEU A 168 -11.90 0.08 36.05
C LEU A 168 -12.50 0.72 37.30
N ARG A 169 -11.67 0.95 38.32
CA ARG A 169 -12.08 1.61 39.56
C ARG A 169 -12.50 3.07 39.33
N ASN A 170 -11.79 3.79 38.48
CA ASN A 170 -12.13 5.18 38.15
C ASN A 170 -13.39 5.28 37.28
N SER A 171 -13.61 4.28 36.42
CA SER A 171 -14.73 4.26 35.47
C SER A 171 -16.04 3.76 36.07
N ILE A 172 -15.99 3.04 37.20
CA ILE A 172 -17.17 2.46 37.85
C ILE A 172 -17.33 3.04 39.26
N ASN A 173 -18.40 3.82 39.45
CA ASN A 173 -18.75 4.37 40.76
C ASN A 173 -19.26 3.28 41.73
N THR A 174 -18.35 2.56 42.36
CA THR A 174 -18.63 1.50 43.35
C THR A 174 -17.52 1.41 44.39
N SER A 175 -17.80 0.77 45.53
CA SER A 175 -16.78 0.53 46.55
C SER A 175 -15.72 -0.47 46.06
N LYS A 176 -14.49 -0.33 46.58
CA LYS A 176 -13.35 -1.20 46.24
C LYS A 176 -13.68 -2.68 46.48
N ASN A 177 -14.18 -3.00 47.68
CA ASN A 177 -14.51 -4.37 48.06
C ASN A 177 -15.56 -4.98 47.12
N TRP A 178 -16.55 -4.19 46.71
CA TRP A 178 -17.57 -4.65 45.77
C TRP A 178 -17.01 -4.90 44.37
N LEU A 179 -16.13 -4.03 43.88
CA LEU A 179 -15.45 -4.23 42.59
C LEU A 179 -14.62 -5.52 42.61
N ASP A 180 -13.85 -5.73 43.68
CA ASP A 180 -13.01 -6.92 43.87
C ASP A 180 -13.86 -8.21 43.87
N ASP A 181 -14.99 -8.20 44.56
CA ASP A 181 -15.89 -9.37 44.63
C ASP A 181 -16.52 -9.68 43.27
N VAL A 182 -16.90 -8.65 42.51
CA VAL A 182 -17.45 -8.83 41.16
C VAL A 182 -16.38 -9.32 40.18
N LEU A 183 -15.16 -8.78 40.23
CA LEU A 183 -14.04 -9.22 39.38
C LEU A 183 -13.62 -10.66 39.70
N LYS A 184 -13.51 -11.03 40.99
CA LYS A 184 -13.29 -12.43 41.41
C LYS A 184 -14.37 -13.36 40.88
N THR A 185 -15.63 -12.93 40.94
CA THR A 185 -16.76 -13.72 40.43
C THR A 185 -16.68 -13.88 38.91
N LEU A 186 -16.37 -12.81 38.18
CA LEU A 186 -16.20 -12.84 36.72
C LEU A 186 -15.03 -13.73 36.30
N TYR A 187 -13.91 -13.65 37.03
CA TYR A 187 -12.71 -14.46 36.80
C TYR A 187 -12.99 -15.94 37.07
N LYS A 188 -13.62 -16.27 38.21
CA LYS A 188 -14.01 -17.64 38.55
C LYS A 188 -14.96 -18.25 37.51
N ASN A 189 -15.85 -17.44 36.95
CA ASN A 189 -16.76 -17.85 35.89
C ASN A 189 -16.12 -17.85 34.49
N LYS A 190 -14.81 -17.58 34.37
CA LYS A 190 -14.06 -17.52 33.11
C LYS A 190 -14.60 -16.51 32.10
N VAL A 191 -15.26 -15.46 32.57
CA VAL A 191 -15.76 -14.37 31.71
C VAL A 191 -14.68 -13.31 31.47
N VAL A 192 -13.82 -13.08 32.47
CA VAL A 192 -12.68 -12.17 32.36
C VAL A 192 -11.39 -12.91 32.70
N GLY A 193 -10.34 -12.61 31.97
CA GLY A 193 -8.96 -12.97 32.31
C GLY A 193 -8.29 -11.88 33.14
N TYR A 194 -7.16 -12.23 33.75
CA TYR A 194 -6.31 -11.30 34.50
C TYR A 194 -4.86 -11.49 34.07
N ASN A 195 -4.20 -10.39 33.74
CA ASN A 195 -2.79 -10.33 33.38
C ASN A 195 -1.99 -9.77 34.56
N SER A 196 -1.19 -10.63 35.20
CA SER A 196 -0.42 -10.28 36.39
C SER A 196 0.76 -9.35 36.13
N GLU A 197 1.26 -9.27 34.90
CA GLU A 197 2.40 -8.40 34.55
C GLU A 197 1.97 -6.93 34.47
N ARG A 198 0.71 -6.69 34.10
CA ARG A 198 0.16 -5.36 33.84
C ARG A 198 -0.94 -4.92 34.82
N ASP A 199 -1.31 -5.77 35.77
CA ASP A 199 -2.44 -5.55 36.70
C ASP A 199 -3.73 -5.17 35.95
N SER A 200 -4.03 -5.95 34.92
CA SER A 200 -5.08 -5.65 33.94
C SER A 200 -6.03 -6.82 33.71
N TYR A 201 -7.25 -6.49 33.35
CA TYR A 201 -8.32 -7.43 33.06
C TYR A 201 -8.71 -7.34 31.58
N PHE A 202 -9.13 -8.45 31.00
CA PHE A 202 -9.58 -8.56 29.62
C PHE A 202 -10.78 -9.52 29.52
N LEU A 203 -11.59 -9.43 28.47
CA LEU A 203 -12.63 -10.43 28.22
C LEU A 203 -12.00 -11.74 27.76
N ASN A 204 -12.38 -12.84 28.40
CA ASN A 204 -11.95 -14.16 27.99
C ASN A 204 -12.89 -14.65 26.88
N ILE A 205 -12.48 -14.48 25.62
CA ILE A 205 -13.22 -14.84 24.40
C ILE A 205 -12.87 -16.26 23.96
#